data_AF-A0A538RL24-F1
#
_entry.id   AF-A0A538RL24-F1
#
_cell.length_a   1.000
_cell.length_b   1.000
_cell.length_c   1.000
_cell.angle_alpha   90.00
_cell.angle_beta   90.00
_cell.angle_gamma   90.00
#
_symmetry.space_group_name_H-M   'P 1'
#
loop_
_entity.id
_entity.type
_entity.pdbx_description
1 polymer ?
#
loop_
_entity_poly.entity_id
_entity_poly.type
_entity_poly.pdbx_seq_one_letter_code
_entity_poly.pdbx_strand_id
1 'polypeptide(L)'
;MVSIPKIVGVLSCGCLLGLGLSLNGFHTIKGEVLGVEPSSYFVKQYDGDQVRVHIDDTTQMSGRIGQGTHIEAKVNGENHALSIRSAH
;
A
#
# COMPACT_ATOMS: atom_id res chain seq x y z
N MET A 1 18.74 -61.15 -13.28
CA MET A 1 18.33 -60.18 -14.34
C MET A 1 17.52 -59.10 -13.66
N VAL A 2 18.16 -57.95 -13.45
CA VAL A 2 17.58 -56.77 -12.79
C VAL A 2 16.85 -55.96 -13.84
N SER A 3 15.58 -55.62 -13.60
CA SER A 3 14.87 -54.62 -14.38
C SER A 3 14.38 -53.54 -13.42
N ILE A 4 15.09 -52.42 -13.46
CA ILE A 4 14.81 -51.18 -12.77
C ILE A 4 14.47 -50.15 -13.86
N PRO A 5 13.30 -49.51 -13.80
CA PRO A 5 13.14 -48.12 -14.23
C PRO A 5 12.96 -47.28 -12.97
N LYS A 6 14.04 -46.69 -12.44
CA LYS A 6 14.51 -45.34 -12.73
C LYS A 6 13.49 -44.24 -12.44
N ILE A 7 13.64 -43.68 -11.23
CA ILE A 7 13.96 -42.26 -11.00
C ILE A 7 12.82 -41.26 -11.23
N VAL A 8 12.46 -40.62 -10.11
CA VAL A 8 12.11 -39.19 -9.97
C VAL A 8 10.66 -38.81 -10.23
N GLY A 9 9.97 -38.65 -9.11
CA GLY A 9 8.82 -37.78 -8.97
C GLY A 9 8.64 -37.44 -7.51
N VAL A 10 9.72 -37.01 -6.83
CA VAL A 10 9.64 -36.41 -5.50
C VAL A 10 8.60 -35.31 -5.62
N LEU A 11 7.42 -35.53 -5.05
CA LEU A 11 6.36 -34.55 -4.96
C LEU A 11 6.92 -33.43 -4.10
N SER A 12 7.50 -32.47 -4.81
CA SER A 12 8.22 -31.33 -4.31
C SER A 12 7.32 -30.57 -3.35
N CYS A 13 7.53 -30.78 -2.05
CA CYS A 13 7.38 -29.76 -1.02
C CYS A 13 8.36 -28.62 -1.34
N GLY A 14 8.09 -27.90 -2.43
CA GLY A 14 9.01 -26.94 -3.02
C GLY A 14 8.31 -26.01 -3.99
N CYS A 15 7.24 -25.38 -3.50
CA CYS A 15 6.85 -24.00 -3.86
C CYS A 15 6.31 -23.29 -2.61
N LEU A 16 6.89 -23.57 -1.43
CA LEU A 16 6.61 -22.89 -0.17
C LEU A 16 7.58 -21.74 0.11
N LEU A 17 8.35 -21.29 -0.89
CA LEU A 17 9.26 -20.17 -0.75
C LEU A 17 9.08 -19.18 -1.90
N GLY A 18 8.52 -18.02 -1.54
CA GLY A 18 9.23 -16.78 -1.85
C GLY A 18 8.87 -16.10 -3.16
N LEU A 19 7.58 -15.82 -3.40
CA LEU A 19 7.22 -14.64 -4.17
C LEU A 19 6.15 -13.88 -3.37
N GLY A 20 6.62 -13.25 -2.30
CA GLY A 20 6.01 -12.02 -1.83
C GLY A 20 6.07 -11.03 -2.99
N LEU A 21 5.09 -11.09 -3.89
CA LEU A 21 4.75 -9.97 -4.74
C LEU A 21 4.28 -8.87 -3.79
N SER A 22 5.21 -8.09 -3.25
CA SER A 22 4.96 -6.66 -3.16
C SER A 22 4.82 -6.19 -4.60
N LEU A 23 3.63 -6.44 -5.18
CA LEU A 23 3.08 -5.53 -6.16
C LEU A 23 3.13 -4.20 -5.43
N ASN A 24 4.13 -3.37 -5.74
CA ASN A 24 4.14 -1.94 -5.42
C ASN A 24 3.03 -1.30 -6.27
N GLY A 25 1.80 -1.74 -5.98
CA GLY A 25 0.57 -1.31 -6.59
C GLY A 25 0.15 -0.05 -5.88
N PHE A 26 -0.36 0.88 -6.67
CA PHE A 26 -1.02 2.04 -6.10
C PHE A 26 -2.21 1.56 -5.29
N HIS A 27 -2.34 2.04 -4.06
CA HIS A 27 -3.50 1.78 -3.23
C HIS A 27 -4.09 3.10 -2.78
N THR A 28 -5.33 3.05 -2.31
CA THR A 28 -6.08 4.24 -1.93
C THR A 28 -6.35 4.22 -0.44
N ILE A 29 -5.90 5.26 0.24
CA ILE A 29 -6.17 5.52 1.65
C ILE A 29 -7.37 6.46 1.73
N LYS A 30 -8.38 6.08 2.50
CA LYS A 30 -9.53 6.93 2.80
C LYS A 30 -9.67 7.10 4.29
N GLY A 31 -9.91 8.32 4.74
CA GLY A 31 -9.99 8.59 6.17
C GLY A 31 -9.96 10.06 6.51
N GLU A 32 -9.89 10.34 7.80
CA GLU A 32 -9.84 11.69 8.35
C GLU A 32 -8.38 12.12 8.60
N VAL A 33 -8.02 13.33 8.20
CA VAL A 33 -6.71 13.90 8.52
C VAL A 33 -6.67 14.29 10.00
N LEU A 34 -5.83 13.61 10.77
CA LEU A 34 -5.62 13.90 12.19
C LEU A 34 -4.60 15.01 12.43
N GLY A 35 -3.66 15.19 11.50
CA GLY A 35 -2.58 16.17 11.64
C GLY A 35 -1.88 16.44 10.33
N VAL A 36 -1.32 17.65 10.24
CA VAL A 36 -0.59 18.14 9.06
C VAL A 36 0.86 18.43 9.47
N GLU A 37 1.80 17.78 8.80
CA GLU A 37 3.23 18.07 8.90
C GLU A 37 3.73 18.64 7.56
N PRO A 38 4.93 19.26 7.52
CA PRO A 38 5.46 19.88 6.31
C PRO A 38 5.57 18.93 5.10
N SER A 39 5.85 17.65 5.32
CA SER A 39 6.08 16.65 4.27
C SER A 39 5.16 15.43 4.37
N SER A 40 4.12 15.49 5.21
CA SER A 40 3.21 14.36 5.39
C SER A 40 1.89 14.72 6.07
N TYR A 41 0.87 13.91 5.84
CA TYR A 41 -0.38 13.92 6.58
C TYR A 41 -0.52 12.66 7.43
N PHE A 42 -1.04 12.82 8.64
CA PHE A 42 -1.50 11.68 9.43
C PHE A 42 -2.98 11.48 9.16
N VAL A 43 -3.34 10.30 8.67
CA VAL A 43 -4.71 9.96 8.29
C VAL A 43 -5.18 8.80 9.13
N LYS A 44 -6.33 8.95 9.78
CA LYS A 44 -7.04 7.84 10.41
C LYS A 44 -7.97 7.21 9.39
N GLN A 45 -7.65 5.99 9.00
CA GLN A 45 -8.47 5.18 8.12
C GLN A 45 -9.78 4.76 8.82
N TYR A 46 -10.77 4.38 8.03
CA TYR A 46 -12.08 3.99 8.54
C TYR A 46 -12.09 2.66 9.31
N ASP A 47 -11.07 1.82 9.11
CA ASP A 47 -10.81 0.62 9.92
C ASP A 47 -10.24 0.94 11.32
N GLY A 48 -9.83 2.20 11.54
CA GLY A 48 -9.26 2.69 12.79
C GLY A 48 -7.74 2.83 12.76
N ASP A 49 -7.05 2.34 11.73
CA ASP A 49 -5.59 2.43 11.61
C ASP A 49 -5.15 3.86 11.29
N GLN A 50 -4.01 4.25 11.85
CA GLN A 50 -3.39 5.54 11.57
C GLN A 50 -2.22 5.34 10.60
N VAL A 51 -2.28 6.01 9.45
CA VAL A 51 -1.26 5.92 8.40
C VAL A 51 -0.66 7.29 8.14
N ARG A 52 0.68 7.32 7.96
CA ARG A 52 1.40 8.52 7.53
C ARG A 52 1.52 8.53 6.01
N VAL A 53 0.87 9.51 5.38
CA VAL A 53 0.90 9.71 3.94
C VAL A 53 1.97 10.74 3.62
N HIS A 54 3.00 10.38 2.85
CA HIS A 54 4.07 11.30 2.47
C HIS A 54 3.62 12.14 1.28
N ILE A 55 4.00 13.41 1.29
CA ILE A 55 3.72 14.35 0.20
C ILE A 55 5.02 15.04 -0.24
N ASP A 56 5.05 15.43 -1.51
CA ASP A 56 6.09 16.29 -2.07
C ASP A 56 5.48 17.21 -3.14
N ASP A 57 6.34 17.95 -3.83
CA ASP A 57 5.92 18.88 -4.89
C ASP A 57 5.29 18.17 -6.11
N THR A 58 5.41 16.84 -6.20
CA THR A 58 4.81 16.03 -7.27
C THR A 58 3.41 15.52 -6.92
N THR A 59 3.03 15.57 -5.63
CA THR A 59 1.71 15.17 -5.17
C THR A 59 0.62 16.12 -5.70
N GLN A 60 -0.36 15.58 -6.44
CA GLN A 60 -1.49 16.38 -6.91
C GLN A 60 -2.52 16.59 -5.80
N MET A 61 -2.75 17.84 -5.39
CA MET A 61 -3.75 18.17 -4.38
C MET A 61 -5.01 18.77 -5.01
N SER A 62 -6.17 18.29 -4.59
CA SER A 62 -7.47 18.80 -5.02
C SER A 62 -8.38 19.10 -3.81
N GLY A 63 -8.73 20.37 -3.64
CA GLY A 63 -9.51 20.86 -2.51
C GLY A 63 -8.65 21.32 -1.32
N ARG A 64 -9.31 21.77 -0.26
CA ARG A 64 -8.64 22.20 0.97
C ARG A 64 -8.41 20.97 1.85
N ILE A 65 -7.15 20.62 2.05
CA ILE A 65 -6.76 19.49 2.90
C ILE A 65 -6.22 20.04 4.21
N GLY A 66 -6.88 19.69 5.31
CA GLY A 66 -6.48 20.11 6.64
C GLY A 66 -6.97 19.14 7.71
N GLN A 67 -6.55 19.37 8.95
CA GLN A 67 -6.99 18.58 10.09
C GLN A 67 -8.54 18.56 10.18
N GLY A 68 -9.10 17.39 10.45
CA GLY A 68 -10.55 17.12 10.47
C GLY A 68 -11.19 16.91 9.09
N THR A 69 -10.43 17.05 7.99
CA THR A 69 -10.94 16.85 6.64
C THR A 69 -10.91 15.37 6.28
N HIS A 70 -12.01 14.85 5.71
CA HIS A 70 -12.03 13.53 5.12
C HIS A 70 -11.40 13.58 3.73
N ILE A 71 -10.49 12.64 3.45
CA ILE A 71 -9.74 12.62 2.21
C ILE A 71 -9.73 11.24 1.57
N GLU A 72 -9.48 11.24 0.28
CA GLU A 72 -9.07 10.07 -0.49
C GLU A 72 -7.68 10.35 -1.09
N ALA A 73 -6.68 9.60 -0.65
CA ALA A 73 -5.31 9.70 -1.09
C ALA A 73 -4.92 8.44 -1.88
N LYS A 74 -4.52 8.62 -3.14
CA LYS A 74 -3.90 7.54 -3.92
C LYS A 74 -2.41 7.58 -3.65
N VAL A 75 -1.88 6.48 -3.13
CA VAL A 75 -0.48 6.35 -2.73
C VAL A 75 0.21 5.19 -3.44
N ASN A 76 1.54 5.22 -3.50
CA ASN A 76 2.36 4.10 -3.95
C ASN A 76 2.62 3.10 -2.80
N GLY A 77 3.46 2.09 -3.02
CA GLY A 77 3.79 1.09 -1.99
C GLY A 77 4.60 1.62 -0.80
N GLU A 78 5.11 2.85 -0.87
CA GLU A 78 5.84 3.53 0.20
C GLU A 78 4.97 4.56 0.94
N ASN A 79 3.66 4.57 0.70
CA ASN A 79 2.71 5.58 1.19
C ASN A 79 3.00 7.02 0.72
N HIS A 80 3.76 7.20 -0.37
CA HIS A 80 3.90 8.49 -1.03
C HIS A 80 2.68 8.77 -1.90
N ALA A 81 2.05 9.93 -1.67
CA ALA A 81 0.84 10.33 -2.35
C ALA A 81 1.13 10.79 -3.77
N LEU A 82 0.46 10.15 -4.71
CA LEU A 82 0.36 10.62 -6.08
C LEU A 82 -0.73 11.68 -6.22
N SER A 83 -1.83 11.50 -5.48
CA SER A 83 -2.92 12.47 -5.45
C SER A 83 -3.68 12.44 -4.13
N ILE A 84 -4.08 13.60 -3.63
CA ILE A 84 -4.96 13.74 -2.47
C ILE A 84 -6.15 14.61 -2.86
N ARG A 85 -7.35 14.12 -2.59
CA ARG A 85 -8.58 14.90 -2.75
C ARG A 85 -9.40 14.91 -1.48
N SER A 86 -10.05 16.03 -1.21
CA SER A 86 -11.09 16.09 -0.19
C SER A 86 -12.26 15.19 -0.60
N ALA A 87 -12.69 14.31 0.29
CA ALA A 87 -13.93 13.56 0.20
C ALA A 87 -14.97 14.32 1.03
N HIS A 88 -15.99 14.86 0.37
CA HIS A 88 -17.10 15.58 1.00
C HIS A 88 -18.38 14.77 0.83
#